data_AF-M0KTR6-F1
#
_entry.id   AF-M0KTR6-F1
#
_cell.length_a   1.000
_cell.length_b   1.000
_cell.length_c   1.000
_cell.angle_alpha   90.00
_cell.angle_beta   90.00
_cell.angle_gamma   90.00
#
_symmetry.space_group_name_H-M   'P 1'
#
loop_
_entity.id
_entity.type
_entity.pdbx_description
1 polymer ?
#
loop_
_entity_poly.entity_id
_entity_poly.type
_entity_poly.pdbx_seq_one_letter_code
_entity_poly.pdbx_strand_id
1 'polypeptide(L)'
;MSRRKSAFWMKQLDERILEHLDREGWATPSIMAKTKGFSASEGHIRERCLMLQYTGFVAPITSDMYELTTDGIQYLRGQIDARHRPKPTVERVLNG
;
A
#
# COMPACT_ATOMS: atom_id res chain seq x y z
N MET A 1 -1.58 -20.59 -0.55
CA MET A 1 -2.07 -19.20 -0.75
C MET A 1 -2.65 -19.09 -2.15
N SER A 2 -3.75 -18.35 -2.33
CA SER A 2 -4.31 -18.07 -3.65
C SER A 2 -3.47 -17.00 -4.36
N ARG A 3 -3.51 -16.96 -5.70
CA ARG A 3 -2.81 -15.94 -6.49
C ARG A 3 -3.42 -14.56 -6.21
N ARG A 4 -2.58 -13.59 -5.84
CA ARG A 4 -3.01 -12.18 -5.66
C ARG A 4 -3.53 -11.61 -6.99
N LYS A 5 -4.56 -10.77 -6.89
CA LYS A 5 -5.29 -10.22 -8.02
C LYS A 5 -5.06 -8.71 -8.10
N SER A 6 -3.84 -8.33 -8.50
CA SER A 6 -3.41 -6.94 -8.61
C SER A 6 -4.20 -6.19 -9.68
N ALA A 7 -4.43 -4.90 -9.46
CA ALA A 7 -5.00 -4.00 -10.47
C ALA A 7 -3.89 -3.44 -11.38
N PHE A 8 -4.24 -3.05 -12.61
CA PHE A 8 -3.26 -2.59 -13.61
C PHE A 8 -2.46 -1.34 -13.20
N TRP A 9 -2.99 -0.55 -12.26
CA TRP A 9 -2.32 0.67 -11.75
C TRP A 9 -1.33 0.36 -10.62
N MET A 10 -1.39 -0.85 -10.05
CA MET A 10 -0.50 -1.26 -8.96
C MET A 10 0.90 -1.53 -9.49
N LYS A 11 1.89 -1.18 -8.68
CA LYS A 11 3.32 -1.38 -8.94
C LYS A 11 3.83 -2.50 -8.03
N GLN A 12 4.96 -3.12 -8.38
CA GLN A 12 5.65 -4.06 -7.49
C GLN A 12 5.97 -3.43 -6.13
N LEU A 13 6.22 -2.12 -6.09
CA LEU A 13 6.43 -1.36 -4.85
C LEU A 13 5.21 -1.45 -3.91
N ASP A 14 3.99 -1.43 -4.44
CA ASP A 14 2.78 -1.52 -3.62
C ASP A 14 2.69 -2.88 -2.92
N GLU A 15 3.01 -3.95 -3.63
CA GLU A 15 3.09 -5.30 -3.04
C GLU A 15 4.10 -5.33 -1.89
N ARG A 16 5.27 -4.69 -2.06
CA ARG A 16 6.30 -4.64 -1.02
C ARG A 16 5.88 -3.81 0.18
N ILE A 17 5.16 -2.70 -0.02
CA ILE A 17 4.58 -1.91 1.06
C ILE A 17 3.61 -2.78 1.87
N LEU A 18 2.65 -3.43 1.20
CA LEU A 18 1.66 -4.27 1.87
C LEU A 18 2.31 -5.44 2.61
N GLU A 19 3.27 -6.14 2.00
CA GLU A 19 4.01 -7.23 2.65
C GLU A 19 4.84 -6.77 3.85
N HIS A 20 5.42 -5.57 3.79
CA HIS A 20 6.17 -5.01 4.90
C HIS A 20 5.25 -4.66 6.07
N LEU A 21 4.12 -4.02 5.80
CA LEU A 21 3.12 -3.69 6.81
C LEU A 21 2.47 -4.93 7.44
N ASP A 22 2.25 -6.00 6.68
CA ASP A 22 1.76 -7.29 7.21
C ASP A 22 2.76 -7.92 8.19
N ARG A 23 4.07 -7.75 7.93
CA ARG A 23 5.13 -8.32 8.75
C ARG A 23 5.43 -7.49 10.01
N GLU A 24 5.57 -6.18 9.85
CA GLU A 24 6.02 -5.28 10.91
C GLU A 24 4.85 -4.65 11.69
N GLY A 25 3.61 -4.82 11.20
CA GLY A 25 2.38 -4.24 11.75
C GLY A 25 2.13 -2.81 11.28
N TRP A 26 3.16 -1.95 11.35
CA TRP A 26 3.11 -0.57 10.88
C TRP A 26 4.46 -0.09 10.35
N ALA A 27 4.44 0.94 9.52
CA ALA A 27 5.66 1.63 9.09
C ALA A 27 5.36 3.05 8.60
N THR A 28 6.40 3.89 8.61
CA THR A 28 6.39 5.17 7.89
C THR A 28 7.15 5.04 6.56
N PRO A 29 6.88 5.88 5.55
CA PRO A 29 7.66 5.95 4.32
C PRO A 29 9.17 6.11 4.58
N SER A 30 9.55 6.87 5.61
CA SER A 30 10.96 7.07 5.96
C SER A 30 11.62 5.80 6.48
N ILE A 31 10.91 5.01 7.29
CA ILE A 31 11.37 3.70 7.75
C ILE A 31 11.50 2.75 6.56
N MET A 32 10.47 2.68 5.70
CA MET A 32 10.47 1.82 4.52
C MET A 32 11.62 2.17 3.55
N ALA A 33 11.89 3.45 3.30
CA ALA A 33 12.99 3.89 2.44
C ALA A 33 14.39 3.46 2.94
N LYS A 34 14.54 3.29 4.26
CA LYS A 34 15.79 2.82 4.89
C LYS A 34 15.83 1.31 5.07
N THR A 35 14.73 0.61 4.78
CA THR A 35 14.61 -0.84 4.98
C THR A 35 15.17 -1.61 3.79
N LYS A 36 15.99 -2.62 4.09
CA LYS A 36 16.53 -3.53 3.06
C LYS A 36 15.39 -4.18 2.28
N GLY A 37 15.42 -4.04 0.96
CA GLY A 37 14.39 -4.57 0.06
C GLY A 37 13.49 -3.50 -0.58
N PHE A 38 13.57 -2.26 -0.09
CA PHE A 38 13.04 -1.10 -0.79
C PHE A 38 14.15 -0.42 -1.61
N SER A 39 13.82 -0.06 -2.85
CA SER A 39 14.72 0.68 -3.76
C SER A 39 14.15 2.05 -4.17
N ALA A 40 13.05 2.47 -3.55
CA ALA A 40 12.35 3.71 -3.85
C ALA A 40 12.66 4.79 -2.82
N SER A 41 12.62 6.06 -3.25
CA SER A 41 12.75 7.20 -2.35
C SER A 41 11.56 7.30 -1.39
N GLU A 42 11.78 7.94 -0.23
CA GLU A 42 10.71 8.22 0.74
C GLU A 42 9.49 8.88 0.09
N GLY A 43 9.71 9.89 -0.76
CA GLY A 43 8.62 10.59 -1.45
C GLY A 43 7.79 9.68 -2.37
N HIS A 44 8.44 8.77 -3.11
CA HIS A 44 7.71 7.83 -3.96
C HIS A 44 6.96 6.78 -3.11
N ILE A 45 7.53 6.32 -1.99
CA ILE A 45 6.83 5.43 -1.06
C ILE A 45 5.60 6.13 -0.45
N ARG A 46 5.73 7.40 -0.05
CA ARG A 46 4.63 8.22 0.44
C ARG A 46 3.50 8.33 -0.59
N GLU A 47 3.83 8.65 -1.84
CA GLU A 47 2.86 8.67 -2.95
C GLU A 47 2.11 7.33 -3.07
N ARG A 48 2.83 6.20 -2.99
CA ARG A 48 2.21 4.87 -3.07
C ARG A 48 1.35 4.54 -1.86
N CYS A 49 1.75 4.92 -0.65
CA CYS A 49 0.94 4.73 0.56
C CYS A 49 -0.40 5.46 0.44
N LEU A 50 -0.40 6.70 -0.07
CA LEU A 50 -1.63 7.46 -0.30
C LEU A 50 -2.54 6.80 -1.36
N MET A 51 -1.96 6.25 -2.43
CA MET A 51 -2.75 5.49 -3.42
C MET A 51 -3.38 4.22 -2.83
N LEU A 52 -2.63 3.49 -1.98
CA LEU A 52 -3.14 2.31 -1.29
C LEU A 52 -4.16 2.64 -0.20
N GLN A 53 -4.04 3.81 0.42
CA GLN A 53 -5.03 4.31 1.37
C GLN A 53 -6.36 4.57 0.67
N TYR A 54 -6.33 5.17 -0.52
CA TYR A 54 -7.53 5.42 -1.33
C TYR A 54 -8.28 4.13 -1.69
N THR A 55 -7.57 3.01 -1.84
CA THR A 55 -8.21 1.71 -2.12
C THR A 55 -8.75 1.03 -0.86
N GLY A 56 -8.42 1.56 0.32
CA GLY A 56 -8.72 0.96 1.61
C GLY A 56 -7.83 -0.21 1.99
N PHE A 57 -6.65 -0.38 1.38
CA PHE A 57 -5.72 -1.48 1.71
C PHE A 57 -4.78 -1.14 2.87
N VAL A 58 -4.49 0.14 3.06
CA VAL A 58 -3.78 0.65 4.23
C VAL A 58 -4.59 1.77 4.87
N ALA A 59 -4.35 2.02 6.15
CA ALA A 59 -4.93 3.14 6.88
C ALA A 59 -3.85 3.90 7.67
N PRO A 60 -3.98 5.22 7.81
CA PRO A 60 -3.07 5.98 8.67
C PRO A 60 -3.44 5.77 10.15
N ILE A 61 -2.45 5.44 10.97
CA ILE A 61 -2.54 5.50 12.44
C ILE A 61 -2.31 6.94 12.91
N THR A 62 -1.32 7.61 12.32
CA THR A 62 -1.01 9.04 12.48
C THR A 62 -0.60 9.63 11.13
N SER A 63 -0.22 10.90 11.07
CA SER A 63 0.00 11.65 9.82
C SER A 63 0.91 11.00 8.77
N ASP A 64 1.85 10.14 9.18
CA ASP A 64 2.78 9.47 8.26
C ASP A 64 3.02 7.98 8.57
N MET A 65 2.16 7.40 9.40
CA MET A 65 2.31 6.03 9.89
C MET A 65 1.15 5.20 9.40
N TYR A 66 1.45 4.14 8.65
CA TYR A 66 0.45 3.31 8.00
C TYR A 66 0.42 1.92 8.61
N GLU A 67 -0.75 1.31 8.64
CA GLU A 67 -0.98 -0.11 8.94
C GLU A 67 -1.80 -0.79 7.84
N LEU A 68 -1.78 -2.12 7.81
CA LEU A 68 -2.61 -2.89 6.89
C LEU A 68 -4.06 -2.93 7.40
N THR A 69 -5.03 -2.71 6.51
CA THR A 69 -6.44 -2.96 6.84
C THR A 69 -6.78 -4.44 6.70
N THR A 70 -7.97 -4.84 7.19
CA THR A 70 -8.52 -6.18 6.93
C THR A 70 -8.59 -6.49 5.43
N ASP A 71 -8.92 -5.50 4.60
CA ASP A 71 -8.97 -5.65 3.15
C ASP A 71 -7.58 -5.82 2.53
N GLY A 72 -6.57 -5.11 3.06
CA GLY A 72 -5.17 -5.34 2.69
C GLY A 72 -4.71 -6.76 3.00
N ILE A 73 -5.07 -7.31 4.17
CA ILE A 73 -4.72 -8.68 4.57
C ILE A 73 -5.37 -9.68 3.62
N GLN A 74 -6.67 -9.51 3.36
CA GLN A 74 -7.42 -10.37 2.44
C GLN A 74 -6.91 -10.26 0.99
N TYR A 75 -6.45 -9.09 0.55
CA TYR A 75 -5.77 -8.92 -0.72
C TYR A 75 -4.49 -9.75 -0.80
N LEU A 76 -3.61 -9.67 0.22
CA LEU A 76 -2.35 -10.45 0.27
C LEU A 76 -2.61 -11.96 0.26
N ARG A 77 -3.73 -12.40 0.82
CA ARG A 77 -4.20 -13.81 0.82
C ARG A 77 -4.85 -14.25 -0.50
N GLY A 78 -5.06 -13.33 -1.45
CA GLY A 78 -5.71 -13.58 -2.73
C GLY A 78 -7.24 -13.72 -2.66
N GLN A 79 -7.85 -13.22 -1.59
CA GLN A 79 -9.29 -13.26 -1.33
C GLN A 79 -10.01 -12.04 -1.94
N ILE A 80 -9.32 -10.90 -2.05
CA ILE A 80 -9.83 -9.69 -2.70
C ILE A 80 -9.17 -9.47 -4.06
N ASP A 81 -10.00 -9.00 -4.99
CA ASP A 81 -9.56 -8.49 -6.29
C ASP A 81 -9.39 -6.98 -6.24
N ALA A 82 -8.17 -6.48 -6.43
CA ALA A 82 -7.89 -5.05 -6.41
C ALA A 82 -8.57 -4.29 -7.57
N ARG A 83 -8.97 -5.00 -8.63
CA ARG A 83 -9.70 -4.40 -9.77
C ARG A 83 -11.11 -3.92 -9.38
N HIS A 84 -11.66 -4.40 -8.27
CA HIS A 84 -12.98 -4.00 -7.77
C HIS A 84 -12.90 -2.90 -6.69
N ARG A 85 -11.72 -2.35 -6.42
CA ARG A 85 -11.53 -1.23 -5.50
C ARG A 85 -11.60 0.12 -6.23
N PRO A 86 -11.89 1.22 -5.52
CA PRO A 86 -11.77 2.56 -6.09
C PRO A 86 -10.39 2.74 -6.72
N LYS A 87 -10.37 3.13 -8.00
CA LYS A 87 -9.11 3.36 -8.72
C LYS A 87 -8.51 4.69 -8.27
N PRO A 88 -7.32 4.69 -7.65
CA PRO A 88 -6.62 5.93 -7.33
C PRO A 88 -6.10 6.59 -8.61
N THR A 89 -6.11 7.92 -8.63
CA THR A 89 -5.36 8.73 -9.59
C THR A 89 -4.60 9.79 -8.78
N VAL A 90 -3.49 10.29 -9.33
CA VAL A 90 -2.71 11.37 -8.69
C VAL A 90 -3.62 12.53 -8.30
N GLU A 91 -4.51 12.95 -9.20
CA GLU A 91 -5.49 14.01 -8.96
C GLU A 91 -6.43 13.71 -7.79
N ARG A 92 -7.00 12.49 -7.71
CA ARG A 92 -7.93 12.11 -6.64
C ARG A 92 -7.27 11.94 -5.28
N VAL A 93 -5.97 11.70 -5.27
CA VAL A 93 -5.20 11.35 -4.07
C VAL A 93 -4.48 12.57 -3.50
N LEU A 94 -4.01 13.49 -4.35
CA LEU A 94 -3.19 14.64 -3.92
C LEU A 94 -3.91 15.99 -3.96
N ASN A 95 -5.07 16.10 -4.62
CA ASN A 95 -5.86 17.35 -4.68
C ASN A 95 -7.13 17.32 -3.81
N GLY A 96 -7.18 16.42 -2.82
CA GLY A 96 -8.29 16.32 -1.85
C GLY A 96 -8.12 17.26 -0.68
#